data_AF-A0A928H5A0-F1
#
_entry.id   AF-A0A928H5A0-F1
#
_cell.length_a   1.000
_cell.length_b   1.000
_cell.length_c   1.000
_cell.angle_alpha   90.00
_cell.angle_beta   90.00
_cell.angle_gamma   90.00
#
_symmetry.space_group_name_H-M   'P 1'
#
loop_
_entity.id
_entity.type
_entity.pdbx_description
1 polymer ?
#
loop_
_entity_poly.entity_id
_entity_poly.type
_entity_poly.pdbx_seq_one_letter_code
_entity_poly.pdbx_strand_id
1 'polypeptide(L)'
;MPESWLLVEKSDKCVVTPESPEIPEASPEKNDFQLISNDNLFAENVDFFPADDPERDVPGVLPAQSDEKKSPVYLQLQYIPFLDYYVYSKEENVTGLAFGYHLPQREINGVSVALLQLFNNEKNGFSVSLIDLCGNFCGMSMFLAGGAVNNDGCLVGLWNVTENNRGVQIGIFNQAAAKAMENFSPDMEISERGFGVQAGLINYSDSPGIQFGLWNSNPNSLIPHFPIFNICL
;
A
#
# COMPACT_ATOMS: atom_id res chain seq x y z
N MET A 1 -42.88 11.03 -9.18
CA MET A 1 -42.13 10.07 -8.33
C MET A 1 -40.88 10.80 -7.88
N PRO A 2 -40.61 10.98 -6.58
CA PRO A 2 -39.42 11.69 -6.15
C PRO A 2 -38.22 10.73 -6.12
N GLU A 3 -37.11 11.18 -6.70
CA GLU A 3 -35.81 10.49 -6.68
C GLU A 3 -35.21 10.61 -5.27
N SER A 4 -35.04 9.49 -4.58
CA SER A 4 -34.29 9.43 -3.33
C SER A 4 -32.80 9.24 -3.66
N TRP A 5 -32.00 10.26 -3.39
CA TRP A 5 -30.54 10.18 -3.46
C TRP A 5 -30.01 9.46 -2.21
N LEU A 6 -29.26 8.38 -2.41
CA LEU A 6 -28.57 7.66 -1.34
C LEU A 6 -27.25 8.39 -1.06
N LEU A 7 -27.19 9.14 0.04
CA LEU A 7 -25.94 9.70 0.55
C LEU A 7 -25.15 8.56 1.20
N VAL A 8 -24.09 8.10 0.53
CA VAL A 8 -23.09 7.22 1.13
C VAL A 8 -22.06 8.13 1.81
N GLU A 9 -22.08 8.13 3.14
CA GLU A 9 -21.10 8.84 3.96
C GLU A 9 -19.75 8.14 3.82
N LYS A 10 -18.70 8.88 3.42
CA LYS A 10 -17.32 8.38 3.46
C LYS A 10 -16.94 8.18 4.93
N SER A 11 -16.79 6.93 5.37
CA SER A 11 -16.12 6.65 6.64
C SER A 11 -14.62 6.73 6.41
N ASP A 12 -14.05 7.90 6.67
CA ASP A 12 -12.61 8.04 6.75
C ASP A 12 -12.15 7.27 8.00
N LYS A 13 -11.28 6.28 7.80
CA LYS A 13 -10.65 5.37 8.77
C LYS A 13 -11.36 4.05 8.98
N CYS A 14 -10.58 2.97 8.86
CA CYS A 14 -10.88 1.72 9.53
C CYS A 14 -10.92 1.98 11.04
N VAL A 15 -12.13 2.16 11.56
CA VAL A 15 -12.37 2.33 13.00
C VAL A 15 -12.15 1.00 13.68
N VAL A 16 -10.88 0.70 13.95
CA VAL A 16 -10.48 -0.25 15.00
C VAL A 16 -9.40 0.44 15.83
N THR A 17 -9.79 1.46 16.59
CA THR A 17 -9.01 1.92 17.74
C THR A 17 -9.85 1.67 18.99
N PRO A 18 -9.45 0.79 19.92
CA PRO A 18 -9.81 1.03 21.31
C PRO A 18 -9.21 2.39 21.69
N GLU A 19 -10.02 3.29 22.23
CA GLU A 19 -9.54 4.57 22.76
C GLU A 19 -8.39 4.29 23.75
N SER A 20 -7.17 4.69 23.37
CA SER A 20 -6.02 4.64 24.27
C SER A 20 -6.20 5.70 25.35
N PRO A 21 -6.01 5.39 26.64
CA PRO A 21 -6.09 6.38 27.71
C PRO A 21 -5.08 7.50 27.48
N GLU A 22 -5.55 8.75 27.57
CA GLU A 22 -4.73 9.96 27.44
C GLU A 22 -3.50 9.89 28.37
N ILE A 23 -2.32 9.73 27.77
CA ILE A 23 -1.04 9.88 28.47
C ILE A 23 -0.73 11.38 28.49
N PRO A 24 -0.47 12.00 29.65
CA PRO A 24 -0.20 13.43 29.75
C PRO A 24 1.06 13.81 28.95
N GLU A 25 0.93 14.86 28.14
CA GLU A 25 1.98 15.45 27.30
C GLU A 25 3.20 15.85 28.14
N ALA A 26 4.34 15.21 27.87
CA ALA A 26 5.64 15.69 28.32
C ALA A 26 6.19 16.72 27.31
N SER A 27 6.68 17.86 27.82
CA SER A 27 7.17 18.97 26.99
C SER A 27 8.37 18.56 26.12
N PRO A 28 8.45 19.01 24.86
CA PRO A 28 9.50 18.58 23.95
C PRO A 28 10.85 19.24 24.27
N GLU A 29 11.86 18.40 24.51
CA GLU A 29 13.27 18.78 24.52
C GLU A 29 13.77 18.82 23.07
N LYS A 30 14.25 19.98 22.62
CA LYS A 30 14.76 20.20 21.26
C LYS A 30 16.06 19.42 21.05
N ASN A 31 16.05 18.44 20.16
CA ASN A 31 17.26 17.87 19.57
C ASN A 31 17.38 18.32 18.11
N ASP A 32 18.36 19.19 17.84
CA ASP A 32 18.75 19.61 16.51
C ASP A 32 19.57 18.50 15.85
N PHE A 33 18.95 17.70 14.98
CA PHE A 33 19.64 16.80 14.06
C PHE A 33 19.60 17.38 12.65
N GLN A 34 20.78 17.73 12.12
CA GLN A 34 20.96 18.10 10.72
C GLN A 34 21.10 16.82 9.88
N LEU A 35 20.16 16.59 8.96
CA LEU A 35 20.29 15.62 7.90
C LEU A 35 21.16 16.22 6.78
N ILE A 36 22.30 15.59 6.51
CA ILE A 36 23.14 15.86 5.34
C ILE A 36 22.55 15.02 4.19
N SER A 37 22.01 15.67 3.16
CA SER A 37 21.61 14.99 1.92
C SER A 37 22.87 14.66 1.09
N ASN A 38 22.97 13.41 0.63
CA ASN A 38 23.94 12.97 -0.36
C ASN A 38 23.28 13.01 -1.74
N ASP A 39 23.16 14.20 -2.31
CA ASP A 39 22.81 14.39 -3.72
C ASP A 39 24.11 14.38 -4.52
N ASN A 40 24.55 13.20 -4.98
CA ASN A 40 25.53 13.04 -6.06
C ASN A 40 25.69 11.55 -6.39
N LEU A 41 24.91 11.05 -7.36
CA LEU A 41 25.29 9.97 -8.26
C LEU A 41 24.20 9.85 -9.33
N PHE A 42 24.60 9.89 -10.60
CA PHE A 42 23.79 9.83 -11.83
C PHE A 42 23.31 11.15 -12.44
N ALA A 43 24.27 12.00 -12.80
CA ALA A 43 24.21 12.79 -14.02
C ALA A 43 25.49 12.52 -14.82
N GLU A 44 25.42 12.62 -16.16
CA GLU A 44 26.43 12.41 -17.22
C GLU A 44 26.14 11.16 -18.09
N ASN A 45 26.03 11.19 -19.43
CA ASN A 45 26.29 12.20 -20.46
C ASN A 45 25.49 11.85 -21.73
N VAL A 46 24.75 12.80 -22.31
CA VAL A 46 24.45 12.80 -23.76
C VAL A 46 24.57 14.24 -24.26
N ASP A 47 25.67 14.49 -24.95
CA ASP A 47 25.98 15.75 -25.62
C ASP A 47 25.07 15.96 -26.85
N PHE A 48 24.50 17.16 -26.99
CA PHE A 48 24.05 17.69 -28.28
C PHE A 48 24.68 19.07 -28.50
N PHE A 49 25.23 19.24 -29.69
CA PHE A 49 25.96 20.42 -30.18
C PHE A 49 25.13 21.72 -30.17
N PRO A 50 25.81 22.89 -30.16
CA PRO A 50 25.17 24.19 -30.01
C PRO A 50 24.62 24.70 -31.34
N ALA A 51 23.47 25.35 -31.29
CA ALA A 51 23.05 26.30 -32.31
C ALA A 51 22.96 27.67 -31.63
N ASP A 52 23.81 28.58 -32.09
CA ASP A 52 23.76 30.01 -31.84
C ASP A 52 22.37 30.58 -32.16
N ASP A 53 21.77 31.31 -31.22
CA ASP A 53 20.95 32.48 -31.57
C ASP A 53 20.93 33.48 -30.40
N PRO A 54 21.39 34.73 -30.60
CA PRO A 54 21.39 35.74 -29.56
C PRO A 54 20.07 36.53 -29.54
N GLU A 55 19.72 36.99 -28.34
CA GLU A 55 18.79 38.09 -28.07
C GLU A 55 17.29 37.89 -28.39
N ARG A 56 16.51 37.62 -27.33
CA ARG A 56 15.22 38.30 -27.12
C ARG A 56 14.78 38.25 -25.65
N ASP A 57 15.10 39.33 -24.93
CA ASP A 57 14.41 39.70 -23.70
C ASP A 57 12.97 40.11 -24.01
N VAL A 58 12.00 39.33 -23.50
CA VAL A 58 10.62 39.78 -23.35
C VAL A 58 10.10 39.30 -21.99
N PRO A 59 9.77 40.20 -21.04
CA PRO A 59 9.10 39.82 -19.80
C PRO A 59 7.62 39.55 -20.12
N GLY A 60 7.32 38.30 -20.48
CA GLY A 60 5.97 37.82 -20.75
C GLY A 60 5.52 36.91 -19.61
N VAL A 61 4.48 37.34 -18.90
CA VAL A 61 3.67 36.53 -17.97
C VAL A 61 3.40 35.17 -18.61
N LEU A 62 3.90 34.09 -18.00
CA LEU A 62 3.59 32.73 -18.43
C LEU A 62 2.06 32.58 -18.39
N PRO A 63 1.40 32.23 -19.51
CA PRO A 63 -0.02 31.93 -19.48
C PRO A 63 -0.22 30.77 -18.52
N ALA A 64 -1.19 30.91 -17.60
CA ALA A 64 -1.63 29.84 -16.75
C ALA A 64 -1.88 28.60 -17.63
N GLN A 65 -1.07 27.56 -17.46
CA GLN A 65 -1.34 26.28 -18.09
C GLN A 65 -2.68 25.82 -17.54
N SER A 66 -3.72 25.94 -18.36
CA SER A 66 -4.99 25.32 -18.05
C SER A 66 -4.73 23.83 -18.00
N ASP A 67 -4.89 23.23 -16.82
CA ASP A 67 -4.87 21.78 -16.64
C ASP A 67 -5.92 21.17 -17.57
N GLU A 68 -5.49 20.83 -18.78
CA GLU A 68 -6.33 20.22 -19.78
C GLU A 68 -6.66 18.83 -19.25
N LYS A 69 -7.86 18.71 -18.67
CA LYS A 69 -8.39 17.50 -18.06
C LYS A 69 -8.52 16.43 -19.14
N LYS A 70 -7.40 15.77 -19.46
CA LYS A 70 -7.35 14.65 -20.41
C LYS A 70 -8.34 13.60 -19.93
N SER A 71 -9.39 13.44 -20.72
CA SER A 71 -10.41 12.40 -20.54
C SER A 71 -9.71 11.04 -20.51
N PRO A 72 -10.05 10.16 -19.57
CA PRO A 72 -9.49 8.81 -19.53
C PRO A 72 -9.73 8.10 -20.87
N VAL A 73 -8.71 7.37 -21.33
CA VAL A 73 -8.78 6.55 -22.53
C VAL A 73 -9.41 5.21 -22.14
N TYR A 74 -10.63 4.96 -22.61
CA TYR A 74 -11.36 3.73 -22.35
C TYR A 74 -11.05 2.70 -23.43
N LEU A 75 -10.45 1.57 -23.04
CA LEU A 75 -10.30 0.40 -23.90
C LEU A 75 -11.38 -0.62 -23.52
N GLN A 76 -12.56 -0.50 -24.13
CA GLN A 76 -13.58 -1.54 -24.04
C GLN A 76 -13.15 -2.76 -24.87
N LEU A 77 -12.65 -3.80 -24.20
CA LEU A 77 -12.50 -5.13 -24.80
C LEU A 77 -13.87 -5.81 -24.82
N GLN A 78 -14.60 -5.58 -25.90
CA GLN A 78 -15.97 -6.04 -26.10
C GLN A 78 -16.02 -7.53 -26.45
N TYR A 79 -15.81 -8.43 -25.48
CA TYR A 79 -16.03 -9.88 -25.69
C TYR A 79 -16.82 -10.59 -24.58
N ILE A 80 -17.22 -9.89 -23.51
CA ILE A 80 -18.15 -10.38 -22.51
C ILE A 80 -19.14 -9.24 -22.20
N PRO A 81 -20.43 -9.34 -22.57
CA PRO A 81 -21.36 -8.21 -22.56
C PRO A 81 -21.75 -7.69 -21.16
N PHE A 82 -21.22 -8.28 -20.09
CA PHE A 82 -21.47 -7.89 -18.69
C PHE A 82 -20.19 -7.60 -17.91
N LEU A 83 -19.02 -7.63 -18.55
CA LEU A 83 -17.74 -7.42 -17.88
C LEU A 83 -17.07 -6.17 -18.45
N ASP A 84 -17.28 -5.04 -17.79
CA ASP A 84 -16.54 -3.82 -18.09
C ASP A 84 -15.10 -3.98 -17.60
N TYR A 85 -14.18 -4.08 -18.56
CA TYR A 85 -12.75 -4.13 -18.30
C TYR A 85 -12.20 -2.70 -18.33
N TYR A 86 -11.72 -2.22 -17.19
CA TYR A 86 -11.16 -0.88 -17.07
C TYR A 86 -9.64 -0.96 -16.95
N VAL A 87 -8.94 -0.56 -18.02
CA VAL A 87 -7.51 -0.23 -17.92
C VAL A 87 -7.40 1.20 -17.42
N TYR A 88 -7.32 1.37 -16.11
CA TYR A 88 -7.09 2.69 -15.53
C TYR A 88 -5.61 3.07 -15.73
N SER A 89 -5.36 4.00 -16.65
CA SER A 89 -4.03 4.58 -16.90
C SER A 89 -3.79 5.86 -16.08
N LYS A 90 -4.73 6.27 -15.22
CA LYS A 90 -4.68 7.54 -14.50
C LYS A 90 -4.95 7.33 -13.01
N GLU A 91 -4.27 8.13 -12.18
CA GLU A 91 -4.33 8.17 -10.70
C GLU A 91 -5.73 8.58 -10.17
N GLU A 92 -6.76 7.80 -10.46
CA GLU A 92 -8.10 8.03 -9.92
C GLU A 92 -8.40 7.01 -8.82
N ASN A 93 -9.08 7.48 -7.77
CA ASN A 93 -9.58 6.62 -6.71
C ASN A 93 -10.75 5.80 -7.30
N VAL A 94 -10.67 4.48 -7.18
CA VAL A 94 -11.72 3.58 -7.66
C VAL A 94 -12.61 3.22 -6.49
N THR A 95 -13.89 3.56 -6.56
CA THR A 95 -14.90 3.08 -5.61
C THR A 95 -15.85 2.13 -6.32
N GLY A 96 -16.00 0.90 -5.83
CA GLY A 96 -16.87 -0.11 -6.43
C GLY A 96 -16.13 -1.35 -6.92
N LEU A 97 -16.41 -1.78 -8.16
CA LEU A 97 -15.92 -3.03 -8.73
C LEU A 97 -14.81 -2.76 -9.77
N ALA A 98 -13.65 -3.39 -9.61
CA ALA A 98 -12.49 -3.18 -10.46
C ALA A 98 -11.96 -4.50 -11.04
N PHE A 99 -11.65 -4.54 -12.34
CA PHE A 99 -11.13 -5.72 -13.03
C PHE A 99 -9.86 -5.41 -13.83
N GLY A 100 -8.87 -6.32 -13.80
CA GLY A 100 -7.77 -6.35 -14.78
C GLY A 100 -6.36 -6.32 -14.21
N TYR A 101 -5.54 -5.36 -14.65
CA TYR A 101 -4.22 -5.09 -14.08
C TYR A 101 -4.27 -3.72 -13.44
N HIS A 102 -3.92 -3.63 -12.17
CA HIS A 102 -3.86 -2.34 -11.48
C HIS A 102 -2.42 -1.99 -11.23
N LEU A 103 -1.98 -0.97 -11.95
CA LEU A 103 -0.70 -0.31 -11.80
C LEU A 103 -0.97 1.09 -11.23
N PRO A 104 0.00 1.67 -10.51
CA PRO A 104 -0.19 2.38 -9.25
C PRO A 104 -1.37 3.35 -9.30
N GLN A 105 -2.49 2.93 -8.72
CA GLN A 105 -3.65 3.80 -8.49
C GLN A 105 -3.56 4.41 -7.08
N ARG A 106 -4.27 5.52 -6.88
CA ARG A 106 -4.28 6.20 -5.58
C ARG A 106 -5.03 5.44 -4.52
N GLU A 107 -6.24 4.99 -4.76
CA GLU A 107 -7.00 4.26 -3.74
C GLU A 107 -7.99 3.31 -4.40
N ILE A 108 -8.17 2.13 -3.80
CA ILE A 108 -9.30 1.25 -4.14
C ILE A 108 -10.17 1.07 -2.90
N ASN A 109 -11.44 1.45 -3.03
CA ASN A 109 -12.47 1.27 -2.02
C ASN A 109 -13.57 0.36 -2.60
N GLY A 110 -13.50 -0.95 -2.38
CA GLY A 110 -14.53 -1.87 -2.87
C GLY A 110 -14.03 -3.28 -3.17
N VAL A 111 -14.48 -3.84 -4.29
CA VAL A 111 -14.17 -5.21 -4.75
C VAL A 111 -13.25 -5.15 -5.96
N SER A 112 -12.14 -5.86 -5.94
CA SER A 112 -11.23 -5.91 -7.09
C SER A 112 -10.81 -7.33 -7.45
N VAL A 113 -10.76 -7.63 -8.75
CA VAL A 113 -10.30 -8.92 -9.28
C VAL A 113 -9.28 -8.67 -10.38
N ALA A 114 -8.05 -9.10 -10.16
CA ALA A 114 -6.95 -8.70 -11.05
C ALA A 114 -5.86 -9.74 -11.14
N LEU A 115 -5.06 -9.75 -12.20
CA LEU A 115 -3.90 -10.63 -12.24
C LEU A 115 -2.74 -10.06 -11.40
N LEU A 116 -2.52 -8.75 -11.50
CA LEU A 116 -1.48 -8.02 -10.81
C LEU A 116 -2.07 -6.74 -10.20
N GLN A 117 -1.78 -6.52 -8.93
CA GLN A 117 -2.17 -5.34 -8.16
C GLN A 117 -0.92 -4.78 -7.48
N LEU A 118 -0.48 -3.60 -7.90
CA LEU A 118 0.65 -2.88 -7.32
C LEU A 118 0.19 -1.47 -6.93
N PHE A 119 -0.13 -1.27 -5.65
CA PHE A 119 -0.64 0.00 -5.12
C PHE A 119 0.33 0.58 -4.10
N ASN A 120 0.84 1.79 -4.34
CA ASN A 120 1.69 2.43 -3.34
C ASN A 120 0.91 3.08 -2.19
N ASN A 121 -0.41 2.96 -2.19
CA ASN A 121 -1.31 3.73 -1.33
C ASN A 121 -2.30 2.80 -0.61
N GLU A 122 -3.53 3.28 -0.39
CA GLU A 122 -4.55 2.60 0.40
C GLU A 122 -5.45 1.69 -0.44
N LYS A 123 -5.79 0.56 0.15
CA LYS A 123 -6.71 -0.41 -0.40
C LYS A 123 -7.67 -0.87 0.69
N ASN A 124 -8.93 -0.48 0.54
CA ASN A 124 -10.00 -0.82 1.45
C ASN A 124 -11.02 -1.73 0.77
N GLY A 125 -11.28 -2.90 1.33
CA GLY A 125 -12.33 -3.81 0.86
C GLY A 125 -11.86 -5.22 0.49
N PHE A 126 -12.44 -5.81 -0.56
CA PHE A 126 -12.20 -7.19 -0.96
C PHE A 126 -11.39 -7.29 -2.24
N SER A 127 -10.42 -8.20 -2.29
CA SER A 127 -9.63 -8.42 -3.50
C SER A 127 -9.24 -9.85 -3.76
N VAL A 128 -9.17 -10.21 -5.04
CA VAL A 128 -8.62 -11.48 -5.52
C VAL A 128 -7.60 -11.20 -6.61
N SER A 129 -6.38 -11.69 -6.44
CA SER A 129 -5.37 -11.59 -7.50
C SER A 129 -4.35 -12.73 -7.54
N LEU A 130 -3.42 -12.72 -8.50
CA LEU A 130 -2.25 -13.59 -8.42
C LEU A 130 -1.15 -12.93 -7.59
N ILE A 131 -0.90 -11.64 -7.86
CA ILE A 131 0.04 -10.81 -7.13
C ILE A 131 -0.65 -9.56 -6.60
N ASP A 132 -0.50 -9.29 -5.31
CA ASP A 132 -1.10 -8.13 -4.63
C ASP A 132 -0.07 -7.47 -3.71
N LEU A 133 0.39 -6.28 -4.05
CA LEU A 133 1.25 -5.47 -3.18
C LEU A 133 0.55 -4.13 -2.97
N CYS A 134 0.33 -3.77 -1.72
CA CYS A 134 -0.29 -2.50 -1.38
C CYS A 134 0.47 -1.77 -0.24
N GLY A 135 0.22 -0.48 -0.11
CA GLY A 135 0.73 0.32 0.99
C GLY A 135 -0.02 0.01 2.28
N ASN A 136 -1.21 0.59 2.39
CA ASN A 136 -2.10 0.36 3.51
C ASN A 136 -3.25 -0.54 3.07
N PHE A 137 -3.46 -1.63 3.80
CA PHE A 137 -4.53 -2.57 3.52
C PHE A 137 -5.51 -2.66 4.68
N CYS A 138 -6.80 -2.43 4.40
CA CYS A 138 -7.87 -2.73 5.34
C CYS A 138 -9.02 -3.48 4.64
N GLY A 139 -9.19 -4.75 4.95
CA GLY A 139 -10.24 -5.57 4.35
C GLY A 139 -9.86 -7.03 4.25
N MET A 140 -10.17 -7.70 3.13
CA MET A 140 -9.83 -9.10 2.89
C MET A 140 -9.26 -9.32 1.49
N SER A 141 -8.04 -9.87 1.39
CA SER A 141 -7.39 -10.13 0.11
C SER A 141 -6.99 -11.59 -0.04
N MET A 142 -7.17 -12.13 -1.25
CA MET A 142 -6.77 -13.48 -1.64
C MET A 142 -5.78 -13.42 -2.80
N PHE A 143 -4.58 -13.98 -2.66
CA PHE A 143 -3.56 -13.97 -3.72
C PHE A 143 -2.61 -15.17 -3.68
N LEU A 144 -1.77 -15.35 -4.71
CA LEU A 144 -0.69 -16.35 -4.64
C LEU A 144 0.51 -15.79 -3.88
N ALA A 145 0.96 -14.59 -4.25
CA ALA A 145 2.08 -13.92 -3.58
C ALA A 145 1.79 -12.43 -3.43
N GLY A 146 1.94 -11.89 -2.24
CA GLY A 146 1.53 -10.52 -1.99
C GLY A 146 1.79 -10.05 -0.57
N GLY A 147 1.28 -8.87 -0.27
CA GLY A 147 1.61 -8.17 0.94
C GLY A 147 1.06 -6.75 1.04
N ALA A 148 1.19 -6.20 2.23
CA ALA A 148 0.88 -4.82 2.53
C ALA A 148 1.96 -4.24 3.45
N VAL A 149 2.38 -2.99 3.21
CA VAL A 149 3.30 -2.31 4.15
C VAL A 149 2.65 -2.24 5.53
N ASN A 150 1.43 -1.71 5.61
CA ASN A 150 0.58 -1.76 6.80
C ASN A 150 -0.66 -2.64 6.54
N ASN A 151 -0.80 -3.73 7.30
CA ASN A 151 -1.94 -4.63 7.22
C ASN A 151 -2.85 -4.50 8.45
N ASP A 152 -4.04 -3.94 8.26
CA ASP A 152 -5.15 -3.89 9.24
C ASP A 152 -6.28 -4.87 8.87
N GLY A 153 -6.08 -5.70 7.84
CA GLY A 153 -7.08 -6.61 7.29
C GLY A 153 -6.73 -8.09 7.43
N CYS A 154 -7.31 -8.91 6.55
CA CYS A 154 -7.04 -10.33 6.41
C CYS A 154 -6.39 -10.62 5.05
N LEU A 155 -5.15 -11.09 5.08
CA LEU A 155 -4.40 -11.51 3.90
C LEU A 155 -4.42 -13.04 3.81
N VAL A 156 -4.83 -13.59 2.68
CA VAL A 156 -4.86 -15.03 2.41
C VAL A 156 -4.06 -15.33 1.16
N GLY A 157 -2.97 -16.08 1.28
CA GLY A 157 -2.15 -16.40 0.10
C GLY A 157 -1.06 -17.43 0.33
N LEU A 158 -0.32 -17.81 -0.70
CA LEU A 158 0.79 -18.75 -0.52
C LEU A 158 1.97 -18.06 0.16
N TRP A 159 2.23 -16.80 -0.23
CA TRP A 159 3.28 -15.97 0.32
C TRP A 159 2.68 -14.61 0.73
N ASN A 160 2.64 -14.33 2.03
CA ASN A 160 2.20 -13.06 2.60
C ASN A 160 3.40 -12.31 3.19
N VAL A 161 3.61 -11.05 2.79
CA VAL A 161 4.65 -10.16 3.33
C VAL A 161 4.02 -8.90 3.89
N THR A 162 4.45 -8.48 5.07
CA THR A 162 4.06 -7.19 5.64
C THR A 162 5.19 -6.56 6.41
N GLU A 163 5.21 -5.23 6.52
CA GLU A 163 6.12 -4.55 7.44
C GLU A 163 5.50 -4.38 8.83
N ASN A 164 4.26 -3.88 8.87
CA ASN A 164 3.46 -3.75 10.07
C ASN A 164 2.19 -4.59 9.95
N ASN A 165 2.10 -5.65 10.77
CA ASN A 165 0.95 -6.54 10.78
C ASN A 165 0.08 -6.32 12.02
N ARG A 166 -1.06 -5.66 11.84
CA ARG A 166 -2.10 -5.48 12.87
C ARG A 166 -3.31 -6.40 12.64
N GLY A 167 -3.38 -6.99 11.45
CA GLY A 167 -4.43 -7.90 11.02
C GLY A 167 -4.06 -9.38 11.10
N VAL A 168 -4.65 -10.16 10.19
CA VAL A 168 -4.51 -11.61 10.09
C VAL A 168 -3.82 -11.98 8.78
N GLN A 169 -2.82 -12.86 8.84
CA GLN A 169 -2.21 -13.49 7.66
C GLN A 169 -2.46 -14.99 7.70
N ILE A 170 -2.97 -15.54 6.59
CA ILE A 170 -3.21 -16.98 6.43
C ILE A 170 -2.48 -17.43 5.16
N GLY A 171 -1.55 -18.38 5.29
CA GLY A 171 -0.79 -18.80 4.12
C GLY A 171 0.20 -19.92 4.30
N ILE A 172 1.00 -20.21 3.27
CA ILE A 172 2.10 -21.17 3.41
C ILE A 172 3.28 -20.49 4.10
N PHE A 173 3.65 -19.30 3.62
CA PHE A 173 4.71 -18.46 4.13
C PHE A 173 4.13 -17.12 4.56
N ASN A 174 4.29 -16.79 5.83
CA ASN A 174 3.92 -15.48 6.38
C ASN A 174 5.18 -14.78 6.91
N GLN A 175 5.41 -13.55 6.47
CA GLN A 175 6.55 -12.74 6.88
C GLN A 175 6.06 -11.36 7.34
N ALA A 176 6.20 -11.04 8.62
CA ALA A 176 5.91 -9.72 9.18
C ALA A 176 7.17 -9.13 9.82
N ALA A 177 7.96 -8.39 9.04
CA ALA A 177 9.27 -7.90 9.46
C ALA A 177 9.48 -6.45 9.02
N ALA A 178 10.14 -5.66 9.87
CA ALA A 178 10.58 -4.33 9.48
C ALA A 178 11.42 -4.41 8.18
N LYS A 179 11.13 -3.52 7.22
CA LYS A 179 11.81 -3.45 5.91
C LYS A 179 11.53 -4.60 4.94
N ALA A 180 10.53 -5.44 5.19
CA ALA A 180 10.20 -6.52 4.25
C ALA A 180 9.73 -6.01 2.87
N MET A 181 9.28 -4.75 2.79
CA MET A 181 8.76 -4.09 1.59
C MET A 181 9.41 -2.71 1.35
N GLU A 182 10.62 -2.44 1.87
CA GLU A 182 11.28 -1.11 1.85
C GLU A 182 11.39 -0.54 0.42
N ASN A 183 11.60 -1.41 -0.58
CA ASN A 183 11.69 -1.00 -2.00
C ASN A 183 10.33 -0.63 -2.62
N PHE A 184 9.23 -1.00 -2.00
CA PHE A 184 7.88 -0.80 -2.55
C PHE A 184 7.30 0.55 -2.14
N SER A 185 7.71 1.11 -1.00
CA SER A 185 7.13 2.35 -0.49
C SER A 185 8.11 3.13 0.40
N PRO A 186 9.11 3.80 -0.21
CA PRO A 186 10.14 4.52 0.53
C PRO A 186 9.61 5.68 1.37
N ASP A 187 8.45 6.24 1.00
CA ASP A 187 7.89 7.44 1.62
C ASP A 187 6.75 7.16 2.62
N MET A 188 6.42 5.89 2.89
CA MET A 188 5.32 5.57 3.81
C MET A 188 5.78 5.61 5.27
N GLU A 189 5.06 6.38 6.07
CA GLU A 189 5.26 6.39 7.52
C GLU A 189 4.85 5.03 8.09
N ILE A 190 5.84 4.29 8.59
CA ILE A 190 5.60 3.04 9.29
C ILE A 190 4.98 3.37 10.64
N SER A 191 3.67 3.13 10.75
CA SER A 191 2.96 3.29 12.01
C SER A 191 3.49 2.32 13.08
N GLU A 192 3.24 2.61 14.35
CA GLU A 192 3.73 1.79 15.48
C GLU A 192 3.46 0.29 15.25
N ARG A 193 4.43 -0.57 15.61
CA ARG A 193 4.31 -2.03 15.48
C ARG A 193 3.06 -2.51 16.21
N GLY A 194 2.09 -3.03 15.48
CA GLY A 194 0.87 -3.56 16.11
C GLY A 194 0.95 -5.05 16.41
N PHE A 195 -0.11 -5.53 17.03
CA PHE A 195 -0.29 -6.94 17.39
C PHE A 195 -1.00 -7.66 16.26
N GLY A 196 -0.35 -8.64 15.63
CA GLY A 196 -0.89 -9.38 14.50
C GLY A 196 -1.07 -10.87 14.75
N VAL A 197 -1.87 -11.53 13.90
CA VAL A 197 -2.04 -12.99 13.90
C VAL A 197 -1.52 -13.58 12.60
N GLN A 198 -0.73 -14.65 12.69
CA GLN A 198 -0.24 -15.41 11.53
C GLN A 198 -0.65 -16.88 11.67
N ALA A 199 -1.18 -17.46 10.60
CA ALA A 199 -1.52 -18.87 10.49
C ALA A 199 -0.93 -19.45 9.20
N GLY A 200 -0.03 -20.42 9.29
CA GLY A 200 0.60 -20.98 8.10
C GLY A 200 1.55 -22.14 8.32
N LEU A 201 2.27 -22.58 7.29
CA LEU A 201 3.30 -23.60 7.48
C LEU A 201 4.56 -22.99 8.10
N ILE A 202 4.98 -21.85 7.58
CA ILE A 202 6.18 -21.13 7.99
C ILE A 202 5.79 -19.68 8.30
N ASN A 203 5.98 -19.29 9.56
CA ASN A 203 5.72 -17.95 10.04
C ASN A 203 7.04 -17.33 10.51
N TYR A 204 7.31 -16.12 10.04
CA TYR A 204 8.41 -15.29 10.52
C TYR A 204 7.84 -13.93 10.91
N SER A 205 8.18 -13.46 12.11
CA SER A 205 7.89 -12.08 12.49
C SER A 205 8.94 -11.52 13.44
N ASP A 206 9.20 -10.22 13.36
CA ASP A 206 10.00 -9.48 14.36
C ASP A 206 9.13 -8.60 15.29
N SER A 207 7.80 -8.71 15.15
CA SER A 207 6.81 -7.87 15.83
C SER A 207 5.94 -8.68 16.80
N PRO A 208 5.28 -8.04 17.79
CA PRO A 208 4.38 -8.72 18.71
C PRO A 208 3.20 -9.38 17.99
N GLY A 209 2.74 -10.53 18.50
CA GLY A 209 1.64 -11.25 17.88
C GLY A 209 1.55 -12.73 18.23
N ILE A 210 0.60 -13.41 17.59
CA ILE A 210 0.36 -14.84 17.74
C ILE A 210 0.65 -15.53 16.42
N GLN A 211 1.43 -16.61 16.46
CA GLN A 211 1.75 -17.42 15.29
C GLN A 211 1.29 -18.86 15.49
N PHE A 212 0.60 -19.41 14.48
CA PHE A 212 0.20 -20.81 14.40
C PHE A 212 0.81 -21.43 13.15
N GLY A 213 1.63 -22.45 13.30
CA GLY A 213 2.24 -23.10 12.14
C GLY A 213 3.29 -24.14 12.43
N LEU A 214 3.68 -24.91 11.41
CA LEU A 214 4.70 -25.97 11.58
C LEU A 214 6.03 -25.40 12.07
N TRP A 215 6.40 -24.21 11.59
CA TRP A 215 7.59 -23.48 12.00
C TRP A 215 7.25 -22.01 12.26
N ASN A 216 7.47 -21.56 13.50
CA ASN A 216 7.26 -20.15 13.89
C ASN A 216 8.60 -19.58 14.37
N SER A 217 8.99 -18.44 13.82
CA SER A 217 10.26 -17.79 14.12
C SER A 217 10.04 -16.33 14.51
N ASN A 218 10.48 -15.95 15.71
CA ASN A 218 10.55 -14.56 16.12
C ASN A 218 11.80 -14.28 16.96
N PRO A 219 12.80 -13.55 16.44
CA PRO A 219 14.05 -13.30 17.15
C PRO A 219 13.87 -12.49 18.45
N ASN A 220 12.76 -11.76 18.59
CA ASN A 220 12.43 -10.94 19.76
C ASN A 220 11.55 -11.69 20.78
N SER A 221 11.11 -12.92 20.49
CA SER A 221 10.33 -13.72 21.42
C SER A 221 11.19 -14.43 22.48
N LEU A 222 10.58 -14.84 23.60
CA LEU A 222 11.25 -15.62 24.65
C LEU A 222 11.84 -16.93 24.12
N ILE A 223 11.17 -17.55 23.15
CA ILE A 223 11.63 -18.77 22.48
C ILE A 223 11.66 -18.50 20.96
N PRO A 224 12.83 -18.17 20.40
CA PRO A 224 12.93 -17.66 19.03
C PRO A 224 12.36 -18.57 17.95
N HIS A 225 12.37 -19.88 18.18
CA HIS A 225 11.81 -20.86 17.26
C HIS A 225 10.93 -21.83 18.04
N PHE A 226 9.65 -21.93 17.69
CA PHE A 226 8.74 -22.88 18.33
C PHE A 226 7.78 -23.52 17.31
N PRO A 227 7.63 -24.86 17.31
CA PRO A 227 6.71 -25.54 16.42
C PRO A 227 5.25 -25.37 16.89
N ILE A 228 4.31 -25.43 15.96
CA ILE A 228 2.84 -25.36 16.17
C ILE A 228 2.33 -23.99 16.62
N PHE A 229 2.97 -23.36 17.60
CA PHE A 229 2.46 -22.16 18.26
C PHE A 229 3.56 -21.24 18.80
N ASN A 230 3.51 -19.94 18.58
CA ASN A 230 4.41 -18.99 19.25
C ASN A 230 3.67 -17.72 19.67
N ILE A 231 3.97 -17.20 20.86
CA ILE A 231 3.48 -15.91 21.37
C ILE A 231 4.66 -14.97 21.44
N CYS A 232 4.51 -13.82 20.79
CA CYS A 232 5.50 -12.76 20.76
C CYS A 232 4.89 -11.57 21.49
N LEU A 233 5.50 -11.17 22.60
CA LEU A 233 5.09 -10.04 23.44
C LEU A 233 5.96 -8.83 23.17
#